data_AF-A0AA43FTJ1-F1
#
_entry.id   AF-A0AA43FTJ1-F1
#
_cell.length_a   1.000
_cell.length_b   1.000
_cell.length_c   1.000
_cell.angle_alpha   90.00
_cell.angle_beta   90.00
_cell.angle_gamma   90.00
#
_symmetry.space_group_name_H-M   'P 1'
#
loop_
_entity.id
_entity.type
_entity.pdbx_description
1 polymer ?
#
loop_
_entity_poly.entity_id
_entity_poly.type
_entity_poly.pdbx_seq_one_letter_code
_entity_poly.pdbx_strand_id
1 'polypeptide(L)'
;MSLEAATSAFLKGCRVALATDGSTPALYRGLLDLDPAERPFAFEGGAMECRLLDHRDGGGRLDSLFAVAEGKWDPLLRLGVGCALARLGAELPRDAWTLDGFGFQMGLLGGISGSRRSSGGLHYQRGKGRALWFLTGGRAEACARRLRGSDAEGALWRGVGTACAFAGDPLGGAGDVVRLADGFEEEVRAGVRDAVSLWRSLEGAPPDRTLAVEEAVGRPRG
;
A
#
# COMPACT_ATOMS: atom_id res chain seq x y z
N MET A 1 13.48 2.41 3.82
CA MET A 1 12.42 2.54 4.84
C MET A 1 12.03 1.14 5.28
N SER A 2 12.22 0.85 6.56
CA SER A 2 11.77 -0.40 7.17
C SER A 2 10.24 -0.46 7.25
N LEU A 3 9.71 -1.62 7.62
CA LEU A 3 8.28 -1.78 7.88
C LEU A 3 7.79 -0.86 9.00
N GLU A 4 8.55 -0.74 10.09
CA GLU A 4 8.20 0.10 11.23
C GLU A 4 8.15 1.58 10.83
N ALA A 5 9.09 2.02 9.99
CA ALA A 5 9.10 3.38 9.49
C ALA A 5 7.91 3.66 8.55
N ALA A 6 7.53 2.70 7.69
CA ALA A 6 6.34 2.81 6.85
C ALA A 6 5.05 2.87 7.69
N THR A 7 4.91 2.00 8.68
CA THR A 7 3.77 2.02 9.61
C THR A 7 3.74 3.31 10.45
N SER A 8 4.89 3.79 10.91
CA SER A 8 4.99 5.06 11.64
C SER A 8 4.57 6.25 10.78
N ALA A 9 5.04 6.31 9.53
CA ALA A 9 4.66 7.34 8.56
C ALA A 9 3.15 7.35 8.29
N PHE A 10 2.54 6.18 8.12
CA PHE A 10 1.09 6.03 8.00
C PHE A 10 0.35 6.64 9.21
N LEU A 11 0.76 6.27 10.42
CA LEU A 11 0.14 6.78 11.66
C LEU A 11 0.37 8.29 11.86
N LYS A 12 1.51 8.83 11.42
CA LYS A 12 1.74 10.29 11.38
C LYS A 12 0.69 10.97 10.50
N GLY A 13 0.41 10.43 9.32
CA GLY A 13 -0.67 10.90 8.44
C GLY A 13 -2.04 10.97 9.12
N CYS A 14 -2.44 9.89 9.81
CA CYS A 14 -3.69 9.88 10.58
C CYS A 14 -3.70 10.97 11.67
N ARG A 15 -2.57 11.16 12.39
CA ARG A 15 -2.48 12.20 13.41
C ARG A 15 -2.59 13.62 12.84
N VAL A 16 -2.02 13.89 11.67
CA VAL A 16 -2.18 15.19 11.00
C VAL A 16 -3.66 15.44 10.65
N ALA A 17 -4.38 14.43 10.13
CA ALA A 17 -5.81 14.54 9.86
C ALA A 17 -6.64 14.82 11.11
N LEU A 18 -6.32 14.16 12.24
CA LEU A 18 -6.98 14.42 13.52
C LEU A 18 -6.69 15.82 14.09
N ALA A 19 -5.47 16.32 13.91
CA ALA A 19 -5.02 17.57 14.53
C ALA A 19 -5.43 18.85 13.78
N THR A 20 -6.02 18.73 12.58
CA THR A 20 -6.27 19.90 11.71
C THR A 20 -7.70 20.40 11.76
N ASP A 21 -8.54 19.85 12.65
CA ASP A 21 -9.92 20.30 12.93
C ASP A 21 -10.77 20.56 11.68
N GLY A 22 -10.55 19.77 10.61
CA GLY A 22 -11.26 19.90 9.33
C GLY A 22 -10.72 20.96 8.37
N SER A 23 -9.63 21.65 8.71
CA SER A 23 -8.93 22.56 7.80
C SER A 23 -8.10 21.78 6.77
N THR A 24 -8.65 21.58 5.58
CA THR A 24 -7.95 20.91 4.47
C THR A 24 -6.61 21.57 4.09
N PRO A 25 -6.48 22.91 4.01
CA PRO A 25 -5.19 23.52 3.73
C PRO A 25 -4.14 23.22 4.80
N ALA A 26 -4.54 23.16 6.08
CA ALA A 26 -3.63 22.79 7.17
C ALA A 26 -3.25 21.32 7.11
N LEU A 27 -4.19 20.42 6.81
CA LEU A 27 -3.94 19.00 6.55
C LEU A 27 -2.92 18.81 5.43
N TYR A 28 -3.17 19.41 4.27
CA TYR A 28 -2.30 19.22 3.11
C TYR A 28 -0.88 19.71 3.38
N ARG A 29 -0.73 20.90 4.00
CA ARG A 29 0.60 21.40 4.43
C ARG A 29 1.25 20.48 5.46
N GLY A 30 0.51 20.05 6.48
CA GLY A 30 1.03 19.16 7.51
C GLY A 30 1.52 17.81 6.96
N LEU A 31 0.88 17.29 5.90
CA LEU A 31 1.35 16.09 5.20
C LEU A 31 2.62 16.37 4.37
N LEU A 32 2.73 17.54 3.74
CA LEU A 32 3.90 17.94 2.97
C LEU A 32 5.12 18.28 3.86
N ASP A 33 4.88 18.74 5.09
CA ASP A 33 5.93 19.07 6.06
C ASP A 33 6.63 17.81 6.62
N LEU A 34 6.07 16.62 6.41
CA LEU A 34 6.71 15.36 6.73
C LEU A 34 7.89 15.07 5.79
N ASP A 35 8.79 14.19 6.24
CA ASP A 35 9.93 13.74 5.45
C ASP A 35 9.47 13.20 4.09
N PRO A 36 10.10 13.60 2.96
CA PRO A 36 9.74 13.11 1.62
C PRO A 36 9.55 11.60 1.51
N ALA A 37 10.37 10.81 2.20
CA ALA A 37 10.27 9.35 2.20
C ALA A 37 9.03 8.83 2.95
N GLU A 38 8.50 9.61 3.91
CA GLU A 38 7.31 9.29 4.72
C GLU A 38 6.01 9.69 4.03
N ARG A 39 6.04 10.74 3.20
CA ARG A 39 4.85 11.31 2.54
C ARG A 39 3.95 10.26 1.89
N PRO A 40 4.46 9.28 1.10
CA PRO A 40 3.59 8.31 0.45
C PRO A 40 2.63 7.60 1.42
N PHE A 41 3.15 7.13 2.54
CA PHE A 41 2.37 6.46 3.58
C PHE A 41 1.55 7.45 4.43
N ALA A 42 2.07 8.65 4.66
CA ALA A 42 1.34 9.68 5.40
C ALA A 42 0.10 10.16 4.64
N PHE A 43 0.17 10.34 3.32
CA PHE A 43 -0.99 10.65 2.48
C PHE A 43 -2.02 9.52 2.51
N GLU A 44 -1.57 8.25 2.48
CA GLU A 44 -2.45 7.09 2.64
C GLU A 44 -3.19 7.11 4.00
N GLY A 45 -2.45 7.29 5.10
CA GLY A 45 -3.02 7.36 6.45
C GLY A 45 -3.92 8.56 6.68
N GLY A 46 -3.55 9.73 6.15
CA GLY A 46 -4.35 10.94 6.21
C GLY A 46 -5.70 10.78 5.48
N ALA A 47 -5.70 10.19 4.29
CA ALA A 47 -6.91 9.91 3.53
C ALA A 47 -7.83 8.93 4.25
N MET A 48 -7.26 7.86 4.82
CA MET A 48 -8.00 6.89 5.63
C MET A 48 -8.72 7.60 6.78
N GLU A 49 -7.98 8.41 7.54
CA GLU A 49 -8.54 9.10 8.71
C GLU A 49 -9.59 10.14 8.31
N CYS A 50 -9.35 10.93 7.26
CA CYS A 50 -10.36 11.85 6.72
C CYS A 50 -11.65 11.12 6.34
N ARG A 51 -11.55 9.95 5.68
CA ARG A 51 -12.73 9.16 5.30
C ARG A 51 -13.53 8.69 6.52
N LEU A 52 -12.83 8.27 7.59
CA LEU A 52 -13.45 7.84 8.84
C LEU A 52 -14.11 9.01 9.57
N LEU A 53 -13.45 10.17 9.63
CA LEU A 53 -14.00 11.39 10.22
C LEU A 53 -15.23 11.90 9.45
N ASP A 54 -15.17 11.91 8.12
CA ASP A 54 -16.32 12.30 7.28
C ASP A 54 -17.50 11.33 7.45
N HIS A 55 -17.25 10.05 7.72
CA HIS A 55 -18.33 9.10 8.05
C HIS A 55 -18.94 9.36 9.43
N ARG A 56 -18.12 9.70 10.43
CA ARG A 56 -18.56 9.92 11.83
C ARG A 56 -19.27 11.25 12.01
N ASP A 57 -18.68 12.33 11.51
CA ASP A 57 -19.06 13.70 11.82
C ASP A 57 -19.75 14.40 10.63
N GLY A 58 -19.82 13.73 9.48
CA GLY A 58 -20.11 14.39 8.21
C GLY A 58 -18.95 15.29 7.74
N GLY A 59 -19.14 15.91 6.58
CA GLY A 59 -18.18 16.83 5.99
C GLY A 59 -17.64 16.33 4.64
N GLY A 60 -16.66 17.06 4.11
CA GLY A 60 -16.00 16.78 2.84
C GLY A 60 -14.50 16.96 2.94
N ARG A 61 -13.88 16.51 4.05
CA ARG A 61 -12.43 16.62 4.26
C ARG A 61 -11.67 15.84 3.20
N LEU A 62 -12.16 14.63 2.90
CA LEU A 62 -11.57 13.77 1.88
C LEU A 62 -11.68 14.39 0.49
N ASP A 63 -12.87 14.84 0.09
CA ASP A 63 -13.09 15.46 -1.23
C ASP A 63 -12.23 16.72 -1.39
N SER A 64 -12.16 17.53 -0.34
CA SER A 64 -11.29 18.71 -0.30
C SER A 64 -9.81 18.32 -0.39
N LEU A 65 -9.39 17.23 0.27
CA LEU A 65 -8.01 16.72 0.20
C LEU A 65 -7.66 16.27 -1.23
N PHE A 66 -8.56 15.56 -1.92
CA PHE A 66 -8.39 15.22 -3.33
C PHE A 66 -8.28 16.48 -4.21
N ALA A 67 -9.12 17.48 -3.95
CA ALA A 67 -9.11 18.73 -4.70
C ALA A 67 -7.77 19.48 -4.57
N VAL A 68 -7.24 19.65 -3.35
CA VAL A 68 -5.97 20.35 -3.12
C VAL A 68 -4.73 19.54 -3.51
N ALA A 69 -4.86 18.20 -3.58
CA ALA A 69 -3.78 17.32 -4.02
C ALA A 69 -3.63 17.29 -5.55
N GLU A 70 -4.62 17.80 -6.30
CA GLU A 70 -4.60 17.95 -7.77
C GLU A 70 -4.15 16.68 -8.51
N GLY A 71 -4.60 15.50 -8.07
CA GLY A 71 -4.26 14.23 -8.71
C GLY A 71 -2.88 13.65 -8.34
N LYS A 72 -1.98 14.44 -7.75
CA LYS A 72 -0.59 14.02 -7.46
C LYS A 72 -0.53 12.83 -6.50
N TRP A 73 -1.41 12.83 -5.50
CA TRP A 73 -1.44 11.81 -4.44
C TRP A 73 -2.57 10.80 -4.61
N ASP A 74 -3.35 10.88 -5.70
CA ASP A 74 -4.58 10.10 -5.91
C ASP A 74 -4.45 8.60 -5.65
N PRO A 75 -3.42 7.90 -6.17
CA PRO A 75 -3.27 6.47 -5.90
C PRO A 75 -3.19 6.16 -4.40
N LEU A 76 -2.43 6.97 -3.65
CA LEU A 76 -2.21 6.77 -2.22
C LEU A 76 -3.42 7.20 -1.39
N LEU A 77 -4.08 8.30 -1.78
CA LEU A 77 -5.34 8.70 -1.16
C LEU A 77 -6.39 7.60 -1.32
N ARG A 78 -6.53 7.02 -2.51
CA ARG A 78 -7.46 5.91 -2.81
C ARG A 78 -7.13 4.65 -2.02
N LEU A 79 -5.85 4.30 -1.87
CA LEU A 79 -5.44 3.20 -0.98
C LEU A 79 -5.96 3.43 0.45
N GLY A 80 -5.76 4.62 1.00
CA GLY A 80 -6.25 5.00 2.33
C GLY A 80 -7.78 4.92 2.45
N VAL A 81 -8.50 5.41 1.44
CA VAL A 81 -9.96 5.29 1.36
C VAL A 81 -10.39 3.82 1.38
N GLY A 82 -9.70 2.95 0.65
CA GLY A 82 -9.95 1.51 0.65
C GLY A 82 -9.85 0.91 2.05
N CYS A 83 -8.78 1.26 2.78
CA CYS A 83 -8.59 0.83 4.16
C CYS A 83 -9.73 1.31 5.08
N ALA A 84 -10.15 2.56 4.94
CA ALA A 84 -11.28 3.09 5.71
C ALA A 84 -12.59 2.34 5.40
N LEU A 85 -12.91 2.14 4.12
CA LEU A 85 -14.13 1.43 3.70
C LEU A 85 -14.20 0.00 4.25
N ALA A 86 -13.08 -0.73 4.25
CA ALA A 86 -13.01 -2.06 4.84
C ALA A 86 -13.32 -2.06 6.34
N ARG A 87 -12.81 -1.07 7.09
CA ARG A 87 -13.12 -0.92 8.53
C ARG A 87 -14.57 -0.54 8.81
N LEU A 88 -15.17 0.23 7.90
CA LEU A 88 -16.57 0.63 7.98
C LEU A 88 -17.52 -0.50 7.54
N GLY A 89 -17.00 -1.65 7.09
CA GLY A 89 -17.83 -2.76 6.61
C GLY A 89 -18.58 -2.44 5.32
N ALA A 90 -18.05 -1.54 4.49
CA ALA A 90 -18.67 -1.13 3.25
C ALA A 90 -18.64 -2.23 2.17
N GLU A 91 -19.40 -2.03 1.11
CA GLU A 91 -19.34 -2.87 -0.09
C GLU A 91 -18.00 -2.74 -0.82
N LEU A 92 -17.70 -3.71 -1.69
CA LEU A 92 -16.47 -3.72 -2.47
C LEU A 92 -16.41 -2.51 -3.43
N PRO A 93 -15.36 -1.69 -3.36
CA PRO A 93 -15.17 -0.57 -4.27
C PRO A 93 -14.87 -1.06 -5.69
N ARG A 94 -15.14 -0.21 -6.69
CA ARG A 94 -14.96 -0.55 -8.11
C ARG A 94 -13.60 -0.14 -8.67
N ASP A 95 -12.98 0.90 -8.13
CA ASP A 95 -11.70 1.38 -8.64
C ASP A 95 -10.53 0.58 -8.08
N ALA A 96 -9.54 0.34 -8.94
CA ALA A 96 -8.41 -0.54 -8.66
C ALA A 96 -7.64 -0.18 -7.39
N TRP A 97 -7.37 1.10 -7.15
CA TRP A 97 -6.58 1.56 -6.01
C TRP A 97 -7.37 1.44 -4.70
N THR A 98 -8.63 1.86 -4.67
CA THR A 98 -9.46 1.69 -3.47
C THR A 98 -9.69 0.21 -3.17
N LEU A 99 -9.85 -0.63 -4.19
CA LEU A 99 -10.00 -2.08 -4.03
C LEU A 99 -8.74 -2.76 -3.49
N ASP A 100 -7.56 -2.27 -3.88
CA ASP A 100 -6.30 -2.69 -3.28
C ASP A 100 -6.20 -2.31 -1.80
N GLY A 101 -6.45 -1.05 -1.45
CA GLY A 101 -6.47 -0.61 -0.05
C GLY A 101 -7.47 -1.40 0.79
N PHE A 102 -8.67 -1.65 0.25
CA PHE A 102 -9.69 -2.48 0.88
C PHE A 102 -9.17 -3.91 1.11
N GLY A 103 -8.56 -4.53 0.09
CA GLY A 103 -7.95 -5.85 0.19
C GLY A 103 -6.83 -5.91 1.23
N PHE A 104 -5.99 -4.88 1.31
CA PHE A 104 -4.94 -4.76 2.31
C PHE A 104 -5.51 -4.78 3.73
N GLN A 105 -6.48 -3.92 4.02
CA GLN A 105 -7.10 -3.86 5.34
C GLN A 105 -7.83 -5.16 5.70
N MET A 106 -8.53 -5.79 4.74
CA MET A 106 -9.16 -7.09 4.95
C MET A 106 -8.12 -8.19 5.22
N GLY A 107 -6.97 -8.14 4.54
CA GLY A 107 -5.86 -9.05 4.76
C GLY A 107 -5.26 -8.91 6.17
N LEU A 108 -5.12 -7.68 6.67
CA LEU A 108 -4.64 -7.43 8.04
C LEU A 108 -5.60 -7.95 9.11
N LEU A 109 -6.92 -7.80 8.92
CA LEU A 109 -7.93 -8.18 9.92
C LEU A 109 -8.31 -9.67 9.87
N GLY A 110 -8.46 -10.23 8.67
CA GLY A 110 -9.00 -11.57 8.45
C GLY A 110 -7.98 -12.58 7.91
N GLY A 111 -6.72 -12.17 7.73
CA GLY A 111 -5.68 -12.97 7.11
C GLY A 111 -5.84 -13.12 5.59
N ILE A 112 -4.98 -13.94 5.00
CA ILE A 112 -4.97 -14.18 3.55
C ILE A 112 -5.86 -15.35 3.12
N SER A 113 -6.19 -16.26 4.04
CA SER A 113 -6.97 -17.46 3.79
C SER A 113 -8.46 -17.11 3.83
N GLY A 114 -9.10 -16.99 2.67
CA GLY A 114 -10.53 -16.69 2.60
C GLY A 114 -11.09 -17.08 1.24
N SER A 115 -12.01 -18.04 1.24
CA SER A 115 -12.70 -18.64 0.09
C SER A 115 -13.63 -17.70 -0.69
N ARG A 116 -13.59 -16.38 -0.45
CA ARG A 116 -14.17 -15.39 -1.37
C ARG A 116 -13.30 -15.31 -2.63
N ARG A 117 -13.28 -16.40 -3.39
CA ARG A 117 -12.57 -16.59 -4.66
C ARG A 117 -13.13 -15.74 -5.81
N SER A 118 -14.19 -14.94 -5.64
CA SER A 118 -14.91 -14.44 -6.82
C SER A 118 -15.25 -12.96 -6.91
N SER A 119 -15.40 -12.18 -5.81
CA SER A 119 -15.95 -10.83 -5.95
C SER A 119 -14.95 -9.68 -5.98
N GLY A 120 -13.75 -9.84 -5.40
CA GLY A 120 -12.79 -8.72 -5.23
C GLY A 120 -11.83 -8.48 -6.41
N GLY A 121 -11.71 -9.40 -7.36
CA GLY A 121 -10.79 -9.26 -8.49
C GLY A 121 -9.30 -9.20 -8.12
N LEU A 122 -8.44 -8.91 -9.11
CA LEU A 122 -6.97 -8.94 -8.98
C LEU A 122 -6.43 -7.91 -7.98
N HIS A 123 -6.97 -6.69 -7.95
CA HIS A 123 -6.48 -5.62 -7.08
C HIS A 123 -6.75 -5.90 -5.60
N TYR A 124 -7.91 -6.49 -5.26
CA TYR A 124 -8.20 -6.92 -3.90
C TYR A 124 -7.20 -7.97 -3.41
N GLN A 125 -6.88 -8.96 -4.24
CA GLN A 125 -5.89 -9.98 -3.88
C GLN A 125 -4.48 -9.39 -3.81
N ARG A 126 -4.14 -8.43 -4.69
CA ARG A 126 -2.88 -7.66 -4.59
C ARG A 126 -2.77 -6.94 -3.24
N GLY A 127 -3.85 -6.30 -2.78
CA GLY A 127 -3.92 -5.70 -1.45
C GLY A 127 -3.66 -6.70 -0.33
N LYS A 128 -4.30 -7.88 -0.37
CA LYS A 128 -4.04 -8.96 0.60
C LYS A 128 -2.59 -9.47 0.56
N GLY A 129 -1.98 -9.49 -0.62
CA GLY A 129 -0.56 -9.81 -0.81
C GLY A 129 0.34 -8.77 -0.13
N ARG A 130 0.02 -7.47 -0.28
CA ARG A 130 0.70 -6.41 0.49
C ARG A 130 0.55 -6.64 1.99
N ALA A 131 -0.65 -6.96 2.48
CA ALA A 131 -0.89 -7.20 3.91
C ALA A 131 -0.06 -8.37 4.46
N LEU A 132 0.10 -9.44 3.67
CA LEU A 132 0.92 -10.60 4.04
C LEU A 132 2.37 -10.22 4.36
N TRP A 133 2.95 -9.30 3.58
CA TRP A 133 4.31 -8.80 3.81
C TRP A 133 4.44 -8.16 5.20
N PHE A 134 3.48 -7.33 5.59
CA PHE A 134 3.45 -6.71 6.92
C PHE A 134 3.20 -7.75 8.04
N LEU A 135 2.24 -8.67 7.84
CA LEU A 135 1.92 -9.72 8.83
C LEU A 135 3.05 -10.70 9.08
N THR A 136 3.95 -10.86 8.11
CA THR A 136 5.13 -11.73 8.23
C THR A 136 6.37 -10.99 8.71
N GLY A 137 6.27 -9.68 8.98
CA GLY A 137 7.40 -8.85 9.37
C GLY A 137 8.47 -8.75 8.29
N GLY A 138 8.08 -8.80 7.01
CA GLY A 138 9.01 -8.67 5.88
C GLY A 138 9.82 -9.93 5.59
N ARG A 139 9.35 -11.10 6.01
CA ARG A 139 10.09 -12.37 5.86
C ARG A 139 9.64 -13.13 4.62
N ALA A 140 10.46 -13.12 3.58
CA ALA A 140 10.15 -13.77 2.29
C ALA A 140 9.78 -15.26 2.44
N GLU A 141 10.47 -16.03 3.27
CA GLU A 141 10.14 -17.45 3.52
C GLU A 141 8.79 -17.65 4.21
N ALA A 142 8.39 -16.69 5.06
CA ALA A 142 7.10 -16.75 5.72
C ALA A 142 5.95 -16.40 4.76
N CYS A 143 6.18 -15.49 3.80
CA CYS A 143 5.27 -15.26 2.68
C CYS A 143 5.15 -16.53 1.83
N ALA A 144 6.27 -17.10 1.37
CA ALA A 144 6.29 -18.30 0.53
C ALA A 144 5.56 -19.49 1.18
N ARG A 145 5.77 -19.72 2.49
CA ARG A 145 5.04 -20.77 3.23
C ARG A 145 3.53 -20.55 3.27
N ARG A 146 3.08 -19.29 3.37
CA ARG A 146 1.66 -18.95 3.46
C ARG A 146 0.96 -18.88 2.11
N LEU A 147 1.71 -18.61 1.05
CA LEU A 147 1.16 -18.55 -0.31
C LEU A 147 1.03 -19.91 -0.96
N ARG A 148 1.84 -20.91 -0.58
CA ARG A 148 1.80 -22.26 -1.13
C ARG A 148 0.38 -22.87 -1.18
N GLY A 149 -0.04 -23.26 -2.37
CA GLY A 149 -1.33 -23.91 -2.65
C GLY A 149 -2.51 -22.93 -2.72
N SER A 150 -2.27 -21.62 -2.85
CA SER A 150 -3.34 -20.62 -2.95
C SER A 150 -3.75 -20.38 -4.40
N ASP A 151 -5.06 -20.40 -4.66
CA ASP A 151 -5.61 -20.19 -6.01
C ASP A 151 -5.42 -18.78 -6.58
N ALA A 152 -5.03 -17.81 -5.74
CA ALA A 152 -4.79 -16.43 -6.11
C ALA A 152 -3.30 -16.04 -6.02
N GLU A 153 -2.41 -17.03 -6.05
CA GLU A 153 -0.96 -16.88 -5.86
C GLU A 153 -0.36 -15.72 -6.66
N GLY A 154 -0.64 -15.60 -7.97
CA GLY A 154 -0.02 -14.54 -8.78
C GLY A 154 -0.36 -13.12 -8.33
N ALA A 155 -1.62 -12.82 -8.03
CA ALA A 155 -2.01 -11.50 -7.53
C ALA A 155 -1.45 -11.23 -6.13
N LEU A 156 -1.42 -12.24 -5.27
CA LEU A 156 -0.83 -12.15 -3.93
C LEU A 156 0.69 -11.90 -4.00
N TRP A 157 1.41 -12.62 -4.86
CA TRP A 157 2.83 -12.43 -5.10
C TRP A 157 3.15 -11.04 -5.66
N ARG A 158 2.34 -10.53 -6.59
CA ARG A 158 2.43 -9.14 -7.04
C ARG A 158 2.29 -8.17 -5.88
N GLY A 159 1.34 -8.41 -4.97
CA GLY A 159 1.18 -7.64 -3.75
C GLY A 159 2.40 -7.68 -2.83
N VAL A 160 2.98 -8.86 -2.59
CA VAL A 160 4.20 -9.02 -1.80
C VAL A 160 5.36 -8.26 -2.44
N GLY A 161 5.55 -8.36 -3.76
CA GLY A 161 6.57 -7.60 -4.49
C GLY A 161 6.39 -6.08 -4.37
N THR A 162 5.15 -5.59 -4.50
CA THR A 162 4.85 -4.16 -4.29
C THR A 162 5.20 -3.72 -2.87
N ALA A 163 4.74 -4.42 -1.84
CA ALA A 163 5.01 -4.05 -0.46
C ALA A 163 6.51 -4.14 -0.10
N CYS A 164 7.21 -5.16 -0.60
CA CYS A 164 8.65 -5.32 -0.42
C CYS A 164 9.45 -4.17 -1.06
N ALA A 165 9.01 -3.62 -2.20
CA ALA A 165 9.70 -2.47 -2.81
C ALA A 165 9.51 -1.18 -1.99
N PHE A 166 8.30 -0.93 -1.48
CA PHE A 166 7.99 0.24 -0.67
C PHE A 166 8.61 0.16 0.74
N ALA A 167 8.42 -0.98 1.39
CA ALA A 167 8.68 -1.26 2.80
C ALA A 167 9.47 -2.57 2.97
N GLY A 168 10.54 -2.73 2.18
CA GLY A 168 11.55 -3.77 2.36
C GLY A 168 12.50 -3.44 3.50
N ASP A 169 12.36 -4.17 4.59
CA ASP A 169 13.36 -5.01 5.22
C ASP A 169 14.85 -4.59 5.43
N PRO A 170 15.44 -5.04 6.57
CA PRO A 170 16.81 -5.59 6.69
C PRO A 170 17.04 -7.15 6.84
N LEU A 171 16.05 -8.00 7.13
CA LEU A 171 15.91 -9.50 7.18
C LEU A 171 15.46 -10.37 5.92
N GLY A 172 15.41 -9.88 4.67
CA GLY A 172 14.74 -10.44 3.47
C GLY A 172 14.43 -9.40 2.37
N GLY A 173 15.16 -9.42 1.26
CA GLY A 173 15.06 -8.40 0.19
C GLY A 173 14.17 -8.80 -1.01
N ALA A 174 13.96 -7.88 -1.95
CA ALA A 174 13.16 -8.15 -3.15
C ALA A 174 13.71 -9.33 -3.99
N GLY A 175 15.03 -9.56 -3.97
CA GLY A 175 15.66 -10.73 -4.58
C GLY A 175 15.29 -12.05 -3.90
N ASP A 176 15.13 -12.08 -2.57
CA ASP A 176 14.67 -13.27 -1.85
C ASP A 176 13.22 -13.59 -2.16
N VAL A 177 12.36 -12.57 -2.25
CA VAL A 177 10.96 -12.72 -2.64
C VAL A 177 10.87 -13.33 -4.03
N VAL A 178 11.67 -12.85 -4.99
CA VAL A 178 11.74 -13.43 -6.35
C VAL A 178 12.20 -14.89 -6.29
N ARG A 179 13.30 -15.19 -5.59
CA ARG A 179 13.86 -16.54 -5.51
C ARG A 179 12.89 -17.57 -4.92
N LEU A 180 12.01 -17.12 -4.02
CA LEU A 180 11.05 -17.97 -3.31
C LEU A 180 9.65 -17.96 -3.93
N ALA A 181 9.44 -17.26 -5.04
CA ALA A 181 8.14 -17.12 -5.69
C ALA A 181 7.67 -18.40 -6.40
N ASP A 182 8.59 -19.32 -6.75
CA ASP A 182 8.33 -20.65 -7.33
C ASP A 182 7.30 -20.64 -8.47
N GLY A 183 7.67 -20.05 -9.61
CA GLY A 183 6.79 -19.94 -10.79
C GLY A 183 5.98 -18.64 -10.86
N PHE A 184 6.12 -17.74 -9.88
CA PHE A 184 5.50 -16.41 -9.86
C PHE A 184 6.52 -15.26 -9.83
N GLU A 185 7.73 -15.51 -10.34
CA GLU A 185 8.82 -14.54 -10.34
C GLU A 185 8.43 -13.25 -11.08
N GLU A 186 7.71 -13.38 -12.21
CA GLU A 186 7.29 -12.23 -13.00
C GLU A 186 6.22 -11.38 -12.32
N GLU A 187 5.33 -11.99 -11.53
CA GLU A 187 4.34 -11.28 -10.73
C GLU A 187 5.01 -10.48 -9.62
N VAL A 188 6.02 -11.05 -8.95
CA VAL A 188 6.84 -10.32 -7.96
C VAL A 188 7.53 -9.14 -8.64
N ARG A 189 8.22 -9.37 -9.76
CA ARG A 189 8.89 -8.29 -10.52
C ARG A 189 7.90 -7.22 -10.98
N ALA A 190 6.71 -7.61 -11.43
CA ALA A 190 5.65 -6.68 -11.81
C ALA A 190 5.21 -5.83 -10.62
N GLY A 191 5.06 -6.43 -9.43
CA GLY A 191 4.71 -5.72 -8.21
C GLY A 191 5.77 -4.69 -7.81
N VAL A 192 7.04 -5.05 -7.93
CA VAL A 192 8.17 -4.15 -7.72
C VAL A 192 8.16 -2.99 -8.73
N ARG A 193 7.94 -3.28 -10.02
CA ARG A 193 7.82 -2.24 -11.06
C ARG A 193 6.67 -1.27 -10.79
N ASP A 194 5.52 -1.78 -10.38
CA ASP A 194 4.37 -0.93 -10.01
C ASP A 194 4.76 0.06 -8.90
N ALA A 195 5.46 -0.43 -7.87
CA ALA A 195 5.91 0.39 -6.75
C ALA A 195 6.94 1.44 -7.15
N VAL A 196 7.95 1.05 -7.92
CA VAL A 196 8.99 1.97 -8.41
C VAL A 196 8.41 3.02 -9.34
N SER A 197 7.49 2.63 -10.23
CA SER A 197 6.78 3.57 -11.12
C SER A 197 5.99 4.60 -10.31
N LEU A 198 5.24 4.15 -9.30
CA LEU A 198 4.51 5.04 -8.40
C LEU A 198 5.48 5.98 -7.66
N TRP A 199 6.58 5.48 -7.11
CA TRP A 199 7.60 6.31 -6.48
C TRP A 199 8.20 7.37 -7.40
N ARG A 200 8.55 7.00 -8.64
CA ARG A 200 9.10 7.95 -9.62
C ARG A 200 8.12 9.04 -10.01
N SER A 201 6.82 8.75 -9.96
CA SER A 201 5.77 9.75 -10.19
C SER A 201 5.60 10.72 -9.02
N LEU A 202 6.08 10.37 -7.83
CA LEU A 202 5.99 11.18 -6.62
C LEU A 202 7.30 11.94 -6.39
N GLU A 203 7.22 13.22 -6.03
CA GLU A 203 8.41 13.98 -5.66
C GLU A 203 9.05 13.43 -4.38
N GLY A 204 10.36 13.15 -4.43
CA GLY A 204 11.17 12.82 -3.25
C GLY A 204 11.42 11.33 -3.00
N ALA A 205 11.06 10.44 -3.92
CA ALA A 205 11.50 9.06 -3.84
C ALA A 205 13.05 8.96 -3.93
N PRO A 206 13.73 8.28 -2.99
CA PRO A 206 15.19 8.16 -3.04
C PRO A 206 15.62 7.38 -4.30
N PRO A 207 16.34 8.01 -5.26
CA PRO A 207 16.70 7.36 -6.53
C PRO A 207 17.49 6.07 -6.31
N ASP A 208 18.45 6.11 -5.38
CA ASP A 208 19.32 4.97 -5.05
C ASP A 208 18.53 3.77 -4.54
N ARG A 209 17.42 4.00 -3.84
CA ARG A 209 16.57 2.91 -3.36
C ARG A 209 15.77 2.28 -4.49
N THR A 210 15.27 3.08 -5.43
CA THR A 210 14.58 2.52 -6.60
C THR A 210 15.53 1.67 -7.44
N LEU A 211 16.77 2.13 -7.63
CA LEU A 211 17.81 1.42 -8.37
C LEU A 211 18.20 0.12 -7.68
N ALA A 212 18.48 0.15 -6.37
CA ALA A 212 18.87 -1.04 -5.62
C ALA A 212 17.79 -2.14 -5.65
N VAL A 213 16.51 -1.74 -5.54
CA VAL A 213 15.38 -2.69 -5.60
C VAL A 213 15.21 -3.26 -7.02
N GLU A 214 15.36 -2.44 -8.07
CA GLU A 214 15.32 -2.91 -9.46
C GLU A 214 16.47 -3.86 -9.80
N GLU A 215 17.68 -3.58 -9.30
CA GLU A 215 18.84 -4.44 -9.47
C GLU A 215 18.65 -5.79 -8.77
N ALA A 216 18.14 -5.77 -7.54
CA ALA A 216 17.87 -6.97 -6.75
C ALA A 216 16.85 -7.91 -7.43
N VAL A 217 15.94 -7.37 -8.24
CA VAL A 217 14.98 -8.16 -9.02
C VAL A 217 15.31 -8.22 -10.50
N GLY A 218 16.55 -7.92 -10.90
CA GLY A 218 16.98 -7.95 -12.30
C GLY A 218 16.27 -6.93 -13.19
N ARG A 219 17.04 -6.27 -14.07
CA ARG A 219 16.45 -5.40 -15.09
C ARG A 219 15.60 -6.24 -16.05
N PRO A 220 14.42 -5.74 -16.48
CA PRO A 220 13.63 -6.42 -17.50
C PRO A 220 14.47 -6.53 -18.78
N ARG A 221 14.36 -7.68 -19.47
CA ARG A 221 14.75 -7.72 -20.88
C ARG A 221 13.72 -6.84 -21.61
N GLY A 222 14.20 -5.73 -22.16
CA GLY A 222 13.39 -4.79 -22.94
C GLY A 222 12.82 -5.42 -24.21
#